data_AF-A0A1E7G845-F1
#
_entry.id   AF-A0A1E7G845-F1
#
_cell.length_a   1.000
_cell.length_b   1.000
_cell.length_c   1.000
_cell.angle_alpha   90.00
_cell.angle_beta   90.00
_cell.angle_gamma   90.00
#
_symmetry.space_group_name_H-M   'P 1'
#
loop_
_entity.id
_entity.type
_entity.pdbx_description
1 polymer ?
#
loop_
_entity_poly.entity_id
_entity_poly.type
_entity_poly.pdbx_seq_one_letter_code
_entity_poly.pdbx_strand_id
1 'polypeptide(L)'
;MSSKSIKELYELIGDKELTFFMPLEKIFDVNETDFNRVYKKIIDLEDISQLSYQDRAVTATFLIHQWKRTKAQRNFVKNIIINFLKKQIEIANSDEYIICLDFLCNNDLILRYLHIRNIVNIEDAFKGFLNMGWTLYINKTNFPYWTSDNPFAIENITEIEQNNAMQIRDGFKIYFPLSPKICLMLYDPFFYKYPSKIFDIDVKSVSEKNMLQVASALRNVFSFDNTSLINELINKPFSS
;
A
#
# COMPACT_ATOMS: atom_id res chain seq x y z
N MET A 1 -19.98 -29.28 -9.60
CA MET A 1 -20.35 -28.85 -8.24
C MET A 1 -21.59 -27.96 -8.33
N SER A 2 -22.69 -28.41 -7.76
CA SER A 2 -24.01 -27.74 -7.82
C SER A 2 -24.09 -26.55 -6.85
N SER A 3 -24.96 -25.59 -7.15
CA SER A 3 -25.31 -24.40 -6.34
C SER A 3 -25.56 -24.63 -4.84
N LYS A 4 -25.73 -25.89 -4.39
CA LYS A 4 -25.77 -26.29 -2.98
C LYS A 4 -24.52 -25.93 -2.17
N SER A 5 -23.31 -26.05 -2.74
CA SER A 5 -22.07 -25.84 -1.97
C SER A 5 -21.81 -24.39 -1.58
N ILE A 6 -22.38 -23.44 -2.31
CA ILE A 6 -22.29 -22.00 -2.01
C ILE A 6 -23.23 -21.65 -0.85
N LYS A 7 -24.44 -22.23 -0.84
CA LYS A 7 -25.44 -21.98 0.19
C LYS A 7 -25.02 -22.55 1.55
N GLU A 8 -24.42 -23.73 1.56
CA GLU A 8 -23.83 -24.34 2.76
C GLU A 8 -22.67 -23.49 3.32
N LEU A 9 -21.88 -22.83 2.46
CA LEU A 9 -20.84 -21.89 2.90
C LEU A 9 -21.43 -20.60 3.52
N TYR A 10 -22.53 -20.09 2.95
CA TYR A 10 -23.26 -18.93 3.50
C TYR A 10 -23.87 -19.23 4.89
N GLU A 11 -24.39 -20.44 5.07
CA GLU A 11 -24.94 -20.90 6.34
C GLU A 11 -23.84 -21.13 7.39
N LEU A 12 -22.65 -21.61 6.98
CA LEU A 12 -21.51 -21.85 7.88
C LEU A 12 -20.85 -20.56 8.41
N ILE A 13 -20.80 -19.52 7.57
CA ILE A 13 -20.20 -18.21 7.92
C ILE A 13 -21.18 -17.36 8.76
N GLY A 14 -22.44 -17.77 8.84
CA GLY A 14 -23.48 -17.08 9.58
C GLY A 14 -23.92 -15.79 8.87
N ASP A 15 -25.20 -15.74 8.49
CA ASP A 15 -25.88 -14.59 7.86
C ASP A 15 -25.71 -13.23 8.58
N LYS A 16 -25.19 -13.23 9.81
CA LYS A 16 -25.03 -12.04 10.66
C LYS A 16 -23.69 -11.32 10.53
N GLU A 17 -22.62 -11.96 10.06
CA GLU A 17 -21.30 -11.27 9.89
C GLU A 17 -21.09 -10.68 8.50
N LEU A 18 -21.81 -11.16 7.48
CA LEU A 18 -21.76 -10.62 6.10
C LEU A 18 -22.73 -9.45 5.87
N THR A 19 -23.65 -9.19 6.79
CA THR A 19 -24.68 -8.13 6.71
C THR A 19 -24.23 -6.77 7.25
N PHE A 20 -22.98 -6.63 7.72
CA PHE A 20 -22.40 -5.34 8.10
C PHE A 20 -21.37 -4.83 7.08
N PHE A 21 -21.70 -4.91 5.79
CA PHE A 21 -21.03 -4.08 4.81
C PHE A 21 -21.87 -2.82 4.62
N MET A 22 -21.50 -1.73 5.31
CA MET A 22 -21.50 -0.47 4.57
C MET A 22 -20.72 -0.76 3.27
N PRO A 23 -21.28 -0.50 2.07
CA PRO A 23 -20.54 -0.70 0.83
C PRO A 23 -19.16 -0.09 0.99
N LEU A 24 -18.10 -0.85 0.74
CA LEU A 24 -16.72 -0.37 0.93
C LEU A 24 -16.50 0.96 0.21
N GLU A 25 -17.19 1.13 -0.90
CA GLU A 25 -17.30 2.36 -1.67
C GLU A 25 -17.68 3.55 -0.79
N LYS A 26 -18.71 3.43 0.06
CA LYS A 26 -19.09 4.52 0.98
C LYS A 26 -18.01 4.83 2.01
N ILE A 27 -17.30 3.82 2.51
CA ILE A 27 -16.18 4.02 3.44
C ILE A 27 -15.06 4.80 2.74
N PHE A 28 -14.75 4.42 1.49
CA PHE A 28 -13.75 5.10 0.70
C PHE A 28 -14.18 6.50 0.31
N ASP A 29 -15.43 6.72 -0.08
CA ASP A 29 -15.96 8.04 -0.43
C ASP A 29 -15.82 9.04 0.72
N VAL A 30 -16.15 8.61 1.95
CA VAL A 30 -15.98 9.44 3.15
C VAL A 30 -14.50 9.76 3.37
N ASN A 31 -13.64 8.74 3.31
CA ASN A 31 -12.20 8.91 3.52
C ASN A 31 -11.55 9.80 2.44
N GLU A 32 -11.95 9.64 1.17
CA GLU A 32 -11.46 10.44 0.04
C GLU A 32 -11.96 11.90 0.16
N THR A 33 -13.19 12.11 0.63
CA THR A 33 -13.73 13.44 0.92
C THR A 33 -12.95 14.14 2.04
N ASP A 34 -12.73 13.46 3.15
CA ASP A 34 -11.97 13.98 4.28
C ASP A 34 -10.51 14.25 3.91
N PHE A 35 -9.91 13.32 3.17
CA PHE A 35 -8.54 13.49 2.68
C PHE A 35 -8.44 14.64 1.70
N ASN A 36 -9.40 14.86 0.80
CA ASN A 36 -9.35 15.97 -0.15
C ASN A 36 -9.25 17.35 0.55
N ARG A 37 -9.90 17.51 1.71
CA ARG A 37 -9.73 18.71 2.55
C ARG A 37 -8.30 18.88 3.03
N VAL A 38 -7.69 17.80 3.55
CA VAL A 38 -6.31 17.81 4.05
C VAL A 38 -5.31 17.94 2.89
N TYR A 39 -5.57 17.30 1.77
CA TYR A 39 -4.78 17.37 0.54
C TYR A 39 -4.64 18.82 0.07
N LYS A 40 -5.75 19.55 -0.07
CA LYS A 40 -5.71 20.98 -0.44
C LYS A 40 -4.84 21.77 0.53
N LYS A 41 -4.99 21.54 1.83
CA LYS A 41 -4.14 22.15 2.86
C LYS A 41 -2.66 21.80 2.68
N ILE A 42 -2.30 20.55 2.35
CA ILE A 42 -0.91 20.15 2.08
C ILE A 42 -0.37 20.88 0.85
N ILE A 43 -1.15 20.95 -0.23
CA ILE A 43 -0.75 21.61 -1.47
C ILE A 43 -0.56 23.12 -1.26
N ASP A 44 -1.48 23.77 -0.54
CA ASP A 44 -1.45 25.22 -0.32
C ASP A 44 -0.32 25.66 0.63
N LEU A 45 -0.04 24.86 1.67
CA LEU A 45 0.95 25.20 2.69
C LEU A 45 2.38 24.74 2.35
N GLU A 46 2.52 23.72 1.51
CA GLU A 46 3.80 23.07 1.18
C GLU A 46 4.66 22.69 2.42
N ASP A 47 4.03 22.42 3.58
CA ASP A 47 4.74 22.16 4.84
C ASP A 47 3.96 21.22 5.79
N ILE A 48 4.52 20.03 6.05
CA ILE A 48 3.86 19.01 6.87
C ILE A 48 3.79 19.37 8.35
N SER A 49 4.59 20.33 8.81
CA SER A 49 4.57 20.79 10.21
C SER A 49 3.25 21.48 10.58
N GLN A 50 2.50 21.95 9.58
CA GLN A 50 1.23 22.66 9.75
C GLN A 50 0.02 21.72 9.84
N LEU A 51 0.23 20.41 9.71
CA LEU A 51 -0.82 19.42 9.86
C LEU A 51 -1.08 19.14 11.34
N SER A 52 -2.36 19.22 11.72
CA SER A 52 -2.80 18.76 13.04
C SER A 52 -2.68 17.24 13.15
N TYR A 53 -2.77 16.71 14.38
CA TYR A 53 -2.87 15.27 14.60
C TYR A 53 -4.04 14.65 13.80
N GLN A 54 -5.18 15.33 13.76
CA GLN A 54 -6.35 14.88 12.98
C GLN A 54 -6.06 14.86 11.47
N ASP A 55 -5.36 15.86 10.95
CA ASP A 55 -4.97 15.89 9.53
C ASP A 55 -4.03 14.72 9.19
N ARG A 56 -3.08 14.40 10.09
CA ARG A 56 -2.19 13.25 9.95
C ARG A 56 -2.95 11.92 10.02
N ALA A 57 -3.92 11.79 10.93
CA ALA A 57 -4.76 10.60 11.04
C ALA A 57 -5.58 10.36 9.76
N VAL A 58 -6.22 11.40 9.23
CA VAL A 58 -6.96 11.32 7.96
C VAL A 58 -6.01 10.93 6.81
N THR A 59 -4.84 11.56 6.74
CA THR A 59 -3.84 11.23 5.70
C THR A 59 -3.35 9.79 5.82
N ALA A 60 -3.04 9.31 7.03
CA ALA A 60 -2.60 7.94 7.27
C ALA A 60 -3.67 6.92 6.84
N THR A 61 -4.93 7.14 7.24
CA THR A 61 -6.06 6.29 6.83
C THR A 61 -6.21 6.25 5.30
N PHE A 62 -6.11 7.41 4.63
CA PHE A 62 -6.12 7.48 3.17
C PHE A 62 -4.99 6.65 2.54
N LEU A 63 -3.75 6.89 2.97
CA LEU A 63 -2.57 6.19 2.48
C LEU A 63 -2.69 4.67 2.65
N ILE A 64 -3.09 4.21 3.82
CA ILE A 64 -3.26 2.77 4.10
C ILE A 64 -4.30 2.16 3.16
N HIS A 65 -5.44 2.81 2.94
CA HIS A 65 -6.44 2.30 2.00
C HIS A 65 -5.93 2.28 0.56
N GLN A 66 -5.21 3.32 0.10
CA GLN A 66 -4.61 3.32 -1.24
C GLN A 66 -3.66 2.14 -1.41
N TRP A 67 -2.81 1.88 -0.42
CA TRP A 67 -1.87 0.77 -0.45
C TRP A 67 -2.55 -0.61 -0.40
N LYS A 68 -3.51 -0.79 0.51
CA LYS A 68 -4.20 -2.08 0.69
C LYS A 68 -5.07 -2.49 -0.50
N ARG A 69 -5.50 -1.52 -1.32
CA ARG A 69 -6.29 -1.75 -2.54
C ARG A 69 -5.44 -2.17 -3.75
N THR A 70 -4.12 -2.13 -3.66
CA THR A 70 -3.23 -2.50 -4.79
C THR A 70 -3.28 -3.99 -5.10
N LYS A 71 -2.98 -4.34 -6.36
CA LYS A 71 -2.78 -5.74 -6.76
C LYS A 71 -1.55 -6.35 -6.07
N ALA A 72 -0.52 -5.53 -5.79
CA ALA A 72 0.66 -5.95 -5.06
C ALA A 72 0.29 -6.46 -3.67
N GLN A 73 -0.50 -5.69 -2.91
CA GLN A 73 -0.94 -6.09 -1.59
C GLN A 73 -1.90 -7.30 -1.64
N ARG A 74 -2.79 -7.36 -2.63
CA ARG A 74 -3.65 -8.54 -2.82
C ARG A 74 -2.84 -9.82 -3.00
N ASN A 75 -1.82 -9.78 -3.85
CA ASN A 75 -0.93 -10.91 -4.11
C ASN A 75 -0.13 -11.29 -2.86
N PHE A 76 0.40 -10.28 -2.16
CA PHE A 76 1.12 -10.48 -0.91
C PHE A 76 0.29 -11.20 0.16
N VAL A 77 -0.93 -10.70 0.41
CA VAL A 77 -1.87 -11.31 1.37
C VAL A 77 -2.24 -12.74 0.95
N LYS A 78 -2.52 -12.95 -0.35
CA LYS A 78 -2.78 -14.29 -0.89
C LYS A 78 -1.62 -15.25 -0.63
N ASN A 79 -0.38 -14.81 -0.89
CA ASN A 79 0.80 -15.64 -0.70
C ASN A 79 1.05 -15.98 0.77
N ILE A 80 0.87 -15.02 1.69
CA ILE A 80 1.00 -15.27 3.14
C ILE A 80 -0.01 -16.31 3.60
N ILE A 81 -1.28 -16.15 3.22
CA ILE A 81 -2.35 -17.07 3.61
C ILE A 81 -2.07 -18.47 3.04
N ILE A 82 -1.74 -18.58 1.75
CA ILE A 82 -1.44 -19.88 1.12
C ILE A 82 -0.23 -20.54 1.78
N ASN A 83 0.84 -19.79 2.05
CA ASN A 83 2.04 -20.34 2.69
C ASN A 83 1.75 -20.81 4.12
N PHE A 84 0.92 -20.06 4.87
CA PHE A 84 0.46 -20.48 6.19
C PHE A 84 -0.35 -21.78 6.11
N LEU A 85 -1.35 -21.85 5.21
CA LEU A 85 -2.20 -23.02 5.05
C LEU A 85 -1.40 -24.25 4.61
N LYS A 86 -0.45 -24.11 3.67
CA LYS A 86 0.45 -25.20 3.25
C LYS A 86 1.26 -25.75 4.41
N LYS A 87 1.84 -24.89 5.24
CA LYS A 87 2.55 -25.32 6.46
C LYS A 87 1.63 -26.04 7.45
N GLN A 88 0.36 -25.62 7.56
CA GLN A 88 -0.62 -26.31 8.40
C GLN A 88 -0.99 -27.69 7.84
N ILE A 89 -1.06 -27.86 6.52
CA ILE A 89 -1.28 -29.15 5.87
C ILE A 89 -0.12 -30.11 6.16
N GLU A 90 1.13 -29.63 6.09
CA GLU A 90 2.33 -30.46 6.35
C GLU A 90 2.39 -31.06 7.77
N ILE A 91 1.76 -30.38 8.75
CA ILE A 91 1.75 -30.82 10.16
C ILE A 91 0.40 -31.41 10.60
N ALA A 92 -0.56 -31.52 9.69
CA ALA A 92 -1.90 -32.01 10.00
C ALA A 92 -1.89 -33.53 10.19
N ASN A 93 -2.57 -34.00 11.24
CA ASN A 93 -2.67 -35.42 11.59
C ASN A 93 -4.06 -36.03 11.25
N SER A 94 -4.89 -35.32 10.48
CA SER A 94 -6.24 -35.74 10.12
C SER A 94 -6.51 -35.45 8.65
N ASP A 95 -6.95 -36.47 7.92
CA ASP A 95 -7.34 -36.36 6.51
C ASP A 95 -8.48 -35.35 6.30
N GLU A 96 -9.45 -35.32 7.22
CA GLU A 96 -10.56 -34.36 7.18
C GLU A 96 -10.05 -32.92 7.33
N TYR A 97 -9.08 -32.69 8.20
CA TYR A 97 -8.47 -31.38 8.38
C TYR A 97 -7.64 -30.96 7.16
N ILE A 98 -6.90 -31.90 6.55
CA ILE A 98 -6.15 -31.67 5.31
C ILE A 98 -7.09 -31.26 4.17
N ILE A 99 -8.20 -31.99 3.98
CA ILE A 99 -9.21 -31.67 2.95
C ILE A 99 -9.77 -30.26 3.15
N CYS A 100 -10.06 -29.89 4.40
CA CYS A 100 -10.54 -28.54 4.72
C CYS A 100 -9.50 -27.47 4.36
N LEU A 101 -8.24 -27.64 4.76
CA LEU A 101 -7.16 -26.69 4.46
C LEU A 101 -6.85 -26.57 2.96
N ASP A 102 -6.90 -27.69 2.22
CA ASP A 102 -6.71 -27.68 0.77
C ASP A 102 -7.86 -26.95 0.05
N PHE A 103 -9.10 -27.14 0.53
CA PHE A 103 -10.24 -26.37 0.05
C PHE A 103 -10.02 -24.86 0.28
N LEU A 104 -9.53 -24.45 1.46
CA LEU A 104 -9.22 -23.04 1.74
C LEU A 104 -8.11 -22.49 0.81
N CYS A 105 -7.06 -23.26 0.53
CA CYS A 105 -5.98 -22.86 -0.38
C CYS A 105 -6.47 -22.55 -1.80
N ASN A 106 -7.43 -23.34 -2.28
CA ASN A 106 -7.88 -23.31 -3.67
C ASN A 106 -9.19 -22.53 -3.88
N ASN A 107 -9.81 -22.02 -2.81
CA ASN A 107 -11.06 -21.27 -2.91
C ASN A 107 -10.83 -19.76 -3.05
N ASP A 108 -10.98 -19.28 -4.28
CA ASP A 108 -10.84 -17.87 -4.63
C ASP A 108 -11.82 -16.92 -3.91
N LEU A 109 -13.01 -17.39 -3.52
CA LEU A 109 -13.98 -16.55 -2.77
C LEU A 109 -13.47 -16.25 -1.36
N ILE A 110 -12.88 -17.24 -0.70
CA ILE A 110 -12.32 -17.09 0.64
C ILE A 110 -11.11 -16.16 0.61
N LEU A 111 -10.21 -16.31 -0.38
CA LEU A 111 -9.08 -15.41 -0.54
C LEU A 111 -9.50 -13.96 -0.81
N ARG A 112 -10.58 -13.75 -1.57
CA ARG A 112 -11.18 -12.41 -1.78
C ARG A 112 -11.76 -11.84 -0.49
N TYR A 113 -12.49 -12.65 0.27
CA TYR A 113 -13.04 -12.25 1.56
C TYR A 113 -11.95 -11.84 2.56
N LEU A 114 -10.86 -12.61 2.65
CA LEU A 114 -9.73 -12.30 3.52
C LEU A 114 -9.00 -11.02 3.08
N HIS A 115 -8.87 -10.77 1.78
CA HIS A 115 -8.33 -9.50 1.28
C HIS A 115 -9.23 -8.32 1.66
N ILE A 116 -10.55 -8.46 1.51
CA ILE A 116 -11.51 -7.43 1.92
C ILE A 116 -11.40 -7.14 3.43
N ARG A 117 -11.37 -8.18 4.27
CA ARG A 117 -11.16 -8.00 5.72
C ARG A 117 -9.84 -7.27 6.02
N ASN A 118 -8.77 -7.58 5.29
CA ASN A 118 -7.50 -6.87 5.45
C ASN A 118 -7.65 -5.38 5.11
N ILE A 119 -8.37 -5.03 4.03
CA ILE A 119 -8.59 -3.63 3.67
C ILE A 119 -9.28 -2.86 4.79
N VAL A 120 -10.29 -3.45 5.44
CA VAL A 120 -11.06 -2.82 6.52
C VAL A 120 -10.27 -2.77 7.84
N ASN A 121 -9.49 -3.80 8.14
CA ASN A 121 -8.69 -3.86 9.36
C ASN A 121 -7.40 -3.05 9.20
N ILE A 122 -7.42 -1.78 9.57
CA ILE A 122 -6.27 -0.87 9.41
C ILE A 122 -5.50 -0.59 10.70
N GLU A 123 -5.92 -1.09 11.87
CA GLU A 123 -5.44 -0.61 13.17
C GLU A 123 -3.91 -0.66 13.32
N ASP A 124 -3.29 -1.80 12.99
CA ASP A 124 -1.84 -1.96 13.12
C ASP A 124 -1.08 -1.06 12.15
N ALA A 125 -1.55 -1.00 10.90
CA ALA A 125 -0.96 -0.12 9.88
C ALA A 125 -1.13 1.36 10.28
N PHE A 126 -2.27 1.72 10.87
CA PHE A 126 -2.57 3.08 11.31
C PHE A 126 -1.61 3.55 12.40
N LYS A 127 -1.40 2.73 13.43
CA LYS A 127 -0.39 2.99 14.47
C LYS A 127 1.01 3.12 13.86
N GLY A 128 1.36 2.21 12.95
CA GLY A 128 2.63 2.26 12.22
C GLY A 128 2.83 3.60 11.51
N PHE A 129 1.88 4.01 10.66
CA PHE A 129 1.97 5.23 9.85
C PHE A 129 1.99 6.51 10.69
N LEU A 130 1.23 6.55 11.78
CA LEU A 130 1.25 7.69 12.70
C LEU A 130 2.59 7.84 13.44
N ASN A 131 3.26 6.72 13.73
CA ASN A 131 4.54 6.73 14.42
C ASN A 131 5.73 7.01 13.49
N MET A 132 5.52 7.04 12.17
CA MET A 132 6.58 7.40 11.22
C MET A 132 6.95 8.88 11.31
N GLY A 133 8.15 9.22 10.83
CA GLY A 133 8.53 10.58 10.46
C GLY A 133 7.93 10.96 9.11
N TRP A 134 7.60 12.24 8.93
CA TRP A 134 6.91 12.75 7.73
C TRP A 134 7.65 13.96 7.19
N THR A 135 7.85 14.01 5.87
CA THR A 135 8.51 15.12 5.17
C THR A 135 7.86 15.31 3.81
N LEU A 136 7.68 16.57 3.38
CA LEU A 136 7.29 16.87 2.00
C LEU A 136 8.51 17.18 1.14
N TYR A 137 8.59 16.54 -0.01
CA TYR A 137 9.48 16.96 -1.08
C TYR A 137 8.73 17.90 -2.03
N ILE A 138 9.26 19.10 -2.20
CA ILE A 138 8.72 20.13 -3.08
C ILE A 138 9.62 20.22 -4.31
N ASN A 139 9.08 19.81 -5.45
CA ASN A 139 9.78 19.79 -6.71
C ASN A 139 9.81 21.18 -7.35
N LYS A 140 11.00 21.78 -7.38
CA LYS A 140 11.28 23.07 -8.02
C LYS A 140 11.82 22.90 -9.44
N THR A 141 11.87 21.68 -9.96
CA THR A 141 12.24 21.37 -11.35
C THR A 141 11.03 21.37 -12.28
N ASN A 142 11.27 21.31 -13.58
CA ASN A 142 10.23 21.11 -14.60
C ASN A 142 9.91 19.63 -14.85
N PHE A 143 10.66 18.70 -14.27
CA PHE A 143 10.43 17.26 -14.44
C PHE A 143 9.46 16.78 -13.36
N PRO A 144 8.27 16.23 -13.69
CA PRO A 144 7.24 15.93 -12.71
C PRO A 144 7.54 14.66 -11.92
N TYR A 145 7.02 14.57 -10.69
CA TYR A 145 6.87 13.26 -10.05
C TYR A 145 5.88 12.38 -10.82
N TRP A 146 6.23 11.11 -10.93
CA TRP A 146 5.38 10.06 -11.49
C TRP A 146 4.70 9.28 -10.37
N THR A 147 3.64 8.56 -10.69
CA THR A 147 3.01 7.58 -9.78
C THR A 147 2.80 6.26 -10.53
N SER A 148 2.32 5.21 -9.86
CA SER A 148 2.12 3.89 -10.47
C SER A 148 0.87 3.20 -9.96
N ASP A 149 0.58 2.01 -10.50
CA ASP A 149 -0.49 1.14 -9.97
C ASP A 149 -0.18 0.52 -8.59
N ASN A 150 1.02 0.80 -8.06
CA ASN A 150 1.43 0.59 -6.68
C ASN A 150 2.12 1.87 -6.15
N PRO A 151 1.34 2.87 -5.71
CA PRO A 151 1.84 4.23 -5.52
C PRO A 151 2.87 4.39 -4.38
N PHE A 152 3.12 3.32 -3.61
CA PHE A 152 4.08 3.30 -2.53
C PHE A 152 5.41 2.79 -3.06
N ALA A 153 6.30 3.72 -3.34
CA ALA A 153 7.68 3.43 -3.67
C ALA A 153 8.48 3.29 -2.37
N ILE A 154 9.03 2.12 -2.10
CA ILE A 154 9.77 1.84 -0.85
C ILE A 154 11.26 1.76 -1.17
N GLU A 155 12.06 2.55 -0.48
CA GLU A 155 13.51 2.51 -0.49
C GLU A 155 14.01 1.69 0.71
N ASN A 156 15.12 0.97 0.54
CA ASN A 156 15.72 0.04 1.51
C ASN A 156 14.90 -1.23 1.79
N ILE A 157 14.36 -1.87 0.75
CA ILE A 157 13.83 -3.23 0.87
C ILE A 157 14.97 -4.24 0.69
N THR A 158 15.20 -5.15 1.64
CA THR A 158 16.11 -6.30 1.42
C THR A 158 15.36 -7.49 0.79
N GLU A 159 16.03 -8.30 -0.05
CA GLU A 159 15.39 -9.41 -0.80
C GLU A 159 14.64 -10.44 0.08
N ILE A 160 15.02 -10.57 1.35
CA ILE A 160 14.38 -11.48 2.32
C ILE A 160 12.97 -10.99 2.73
N GLU A 161 12.64 -9.72 2.49
CA GLU A 161 11.45 -9.03 3.00
C GLU A 161 10.20 -9.19 2.11
N GLN A 162 10.34 -9.58 0.85
CA GLN A 162 9.19 -9.79 -0.05
C GLN A 162 8.32 -11.00 0.37
N ASN A 163 8.89 -11.92 1.16
CA ASN A 163 8.23 -13.17 1.57
C ASN A 163 7.68 -13.18 3.01
N ASN A 164 7.99 -12.17 3.83
CA ASN A 164 7.54 -12.11 5.22
C ASN A 164 6.60 -10.93 5.45
N ALA A 165 5.44 -11.24 6.04
CA ALA A 165 4.39 -10.31 6.43
C ALA A 165 4.94 -9.05 7.13
N MET A 166 5.04 -7.92 6.42
CA MET A 166 5.15 -6.55 6.92
C MET A 166 5.86 -6.42 8.28
N GLN A 167 7.04 -7.01 8.44
CA GLN A 167 7.97 -6.46 9.39
C GLN A 167 8.56 -5.27 8.68
N ILE A 168 7.86 -4.15 8.79
CA ILE A 168 8.45 -2.84 8.63
C ILE A 168 9.69 -2.85 9.55
N ARG A 169 10.87 -3.10 9.00
CA ARG A 169 12.13 -3.04 9.73
C ARG A 169 12.80 -1.69 9.46
N ASP A 170 13.34 -1.14 10.54
CA ASP A 170 14.52 -0.29 10.66
C ASP A 170 15.03 0.34 9.35
N GLY A 171 14.69 1.62 9.14
CA GLY A 171 15.34 2.45 8.11
C GLY A 171 14.75 2.42 6.70
N PHE A 172 13.51 1.96 6.54
CA PHE A 172 12.76 2.12 5.29
C PHE A 172 12.27 3.57 5.08
N LYS A 173 12.08 3.94 3.81
CA LYS A 173 11.42 5.18 3.41
C LYS A 173 10.34 4.87 2.37
N ILE A 174 9.17 5.47 2.53
CA ILE A 174 8.04 5.35 1.59
C ILE A 174 7.87 6.70 0.91
N TYR A 175 7.93 6.71 -0.42
CA TYR A 175 7.63 7.87 -1.24
C TYR A 175 6.23 7.71 -1.85
N PHE A 176 5.37 8.69 -1.57
CA PHE A 176 4.00 8.79 -2.07
C PHE A 176 3.78 10.13 -2.79
N PRO A 177 3.85 10.15 -4.13
CA PRO A 177 3.57 11.32 -4.94
C PRO A 177 2.12 11.80 -4.75
N LEU A 178 1.95 13.03 -4.26
CA LEU A 178 0.64 13.69 -4.07
C LEU A 178 0.23 14.50 -5.30
N SER A 179 1.22 15.01 -6.02
CA SER A 179 1.05 15.73 -7.28
C SER A 179 2.37 15.68 -8.06
N PRO A 180 2.39 16.16 -9.33
CA PRO A 180 3.65 16.34 -10.07
C PRO A 180 4.69 17.20 -9.34
N LYS A 181 4.26 18.04 -8.39
CA LYS A 181 5.11 18.99 -7.66
C LYS A 181 5.38 18.62 -6.21
N ILE A 182 4.59 17.73 -5.61
CA ILE A 182 4.69 17.42 -4.18
C ILE A 182 4.69 15.91 -3.99
N CYS A 183 5.69 15.42 -3.25
CA CYS A 183 5.77 14.03 -2.83
C CYS A 183 5.84 13.97 -1.30
N LEU A 184 5.00 13.15 -0.68
CA LEU A 184 5.10 12.83 0.74
C LEU A 184 6.11 11.71 0.93
N MET A 185 7.06 11.91 1.84
CA MET A 185 7.92 10.84 2.33
C MET A 185 7.52 10.50 3.76
N LEU A 186 7.28 9.21 3.99
CA LEU A 186 7.23 8.63 5.33
C LEU A 186 8.56 7.92 5.57
N TYR A 187 9.15 8.07 6.74
CA TYR A 187 10.41 7.40 7.08
C TYR A 187 10.42 6.87 8.51
N ASP A 188 11.31 5.93 8.79
CA ASP A 188 11.57 5.47 10.15
C ASP A 188 12.30 6.56 10.98
N PRO A 189 11.64 7.14 12.00
CA PRO A 189 12.23 8.22 12.80
C PRO A 189 13.32 7.73 13.77
N PHE A 190 13.49 6.43 13.96
CA PHE A 190 14.59 5.88 14.76
C PHE A 190 15.93 6.01 14.02
N PHE A 191 15.92 5.88 12.69
CA PHE A 191 17.13 5.91 11.86
C PHE A 191 17.39 7.27 11.22
N TYR A 192 16.33 8.01 10.92
CA TYR A 192 16.45 9.26 10.20
C TYR A 192 15.75 10.40 10.90
N LYS A 193 16.24 11.61 10.65
CA LYS A 193 15.58 12.85 11.03
C LYS A 193 15.66 13.81 9.87
N TYR A 194 14.50 14.09 9.29
CA TYR A 194 14.37 15.02 8.17
C TYR A 194 13.64 16.29 8.62
N PRO A 195 13.86 17.43 7.94
CA PRO A 195 13.02 18.61 8.12
C PRO A 195 11.58 18.33 7.66
N SER A 196 10.64 19.20 8.01
CA SER A 196 9.24 19.07 7.59
C SER A 196 9.05 19.15 6.07
N LYS A 197 9.99 19.80 5.37
CA LYS A 197 10.03 19.88 3.91
C LYS A 197 11.46 19.93 3.37
N ILE A 198 11.62 19.44 2.15
CA ILE A 198 12.85 19.39 1.36
C ILE A 198 12.55 19.90 -0.05
N PHE A 199 13.47 20.66 -0.64
CA PHE A 199 13.33 21.12 -2.02
C PHE A 199 14.14 20.25 -2.96
N ASP A 200 13.47 19.66 -3.95
CA ASP A 200 14.12 19.03 -5.08
C ASP A 200 14.39 20.09 -6.14
N ILE A 201 15.64 20.56 -6.17
CA ILE A 201 16.13 21.58 -7.10
C ILE A 201 16.78 20.97 -8.35
N ASP A 202 17.13 19.68 -8.31
CA ASP A 202 17.78 18.96 -9.40
C ASP A 202 16.89 17.82 -9.91
N VAL A 203 16.88 17.65 -11.23
CA VAL A 203 16.13 16.60 -11.95
C VAL A 203 16.59 15.21 -11.52
N LYS A 204 17.85 15.04 -11.10
CA LYS A 204 18.34 13.76 -10.58
C LYS A 204 17.54 13.28 -9.37
N SER A 205 17.30 14.15 -8.38
CA SER A 205 16.57 13.78 -7.16
C SER A 205 15.11 13.38 -7.46
N VAL A 206 14.47 14.05 -8.42
CA VAL A 206 13.13 13.67 -8.89
C VAL A 206 13.18 12.34 -9.64
N SER A 207 14.19 12.15 -10.50
CA SER A 207 14.39 10.94 -11.30
C SER A 207 14.61 9.70 -10.45
N GLU A 208 15.36 9.81 -9.34
CA GLU A 208 15.56 8.70 -8.40
C GLU A 208 14.24 8.23 -7.78
N LYS A 209 13.36 9.16 -7.39
CA LYS A 209 12.03 8.82 -6.84
C LYS A 209 11.11 8.23 -7.92
N ASN A 210 11.17 8.78 -9.14
CA ASN A 210 10.44 8.22 -10.28
C ASN A 210 10.93 6.81 -10.64
N MET A 211 12.23 6.53 -10.53
CA MET A 211 12.78 5.19 -10.70
C MET A 211 12.26 4.21 -9.65
N LEU A 212 12.12 4.64 -8.39
CA LEU A 212 11.49 3.81 -7.36
C LEU A 212 10.02 3.52 -7.68
N GLN A 213 9.30 4.48 -8.26
CA GLN A 213 7.92 4.26 -8.74
C GLN A 213 7.86 3.25 -9.88
N VAL A 214 8.81 3.30 -10.83
CA VAL A 214 8.94 2.30 -11.90
C VAL A 214 9.24 0.92 -11.32
N ALA A 215 10.19 0.82 -10.38
CA ALA A 215 10.59 -0.43 -9.75
C ALA A 215 9.45 -1.06 -8.93
N SER A 216 8.60 -0.22 -8.32
CA SER A 216 7.48 -0.66 -7.49
C SER A 216 6.22 -0.98 -8.28
N ALA A 217 6.14 -0.54 -9.55
CA ALA A 217 4.99 -0.74 -10.41
C ALA A 217 4.80 -2.21 -10.78
N LEU A 218 3.55 -2.67 -10.83
CA LEU A 218 3.25 -4.02 -11.32
C LEU A 218 2.94 -4.04 -12.80
N ARG A 219 2.30 -2.98 -13.31
CA ARG A 219 1.86 -2.92 -14.71
C ARG A 219 2.03 -1.55 -15.32
N ASN A 220 1.71 -0.50 -14.57
CA ASN A 220 1.57 0.84 -15.15
C ASN A 220 2.28 1.89 -14.30
N VAL A 221 2.91 2.83 -15.00
CA VAL A 221 3.44 4.08 -14.46
C VAL A 221 2.70 5.23 -15.14
N PHE A 222 2.34 6.24 -14.38
CA PHE A 222 1.58 7.41 -14.82
C PHE A 222 2.43 8.66 -14.65
N SER A 223 2.46 9.50 -15.69
CA SER A 223 3.19 10.76 -15.76
C SER A 223 2.36 11.82 -16.48
N PHE A 224 2.60 13.10 -16.15
CA PHE A 224 2.04 14.24 -16.89
C PHE A 224 2.85 14.59 -18.16
N ASP A 225 4.07 14.07 -18.30
CA ASP A 225 4.95 14.33 -19.44
C ASP A 225 4.90 13.22 -20.49
N ASN A 226 5.38 13.55 -21.70
CA ASN A 226 5.48 12.63 -22.83
C ASN A 226 6.45 11.47 -22.50
N THR A 227 6.07 10.24 -22.86
CA THR A 227 6.63 8.96 -22.38
C THR A 227 8.08 8.66 -22.82
N SER A 228 8.76 9.58 -23.51
CA SER A 228 10.10 9.39 -24.07
C SER A 228 11.17 9.14 -22.99
N LEU A 229 11.06 9.77 -21.81
CA LEU A 229 11.99 9.57 -20.70
C LEU A 229 11.80 8.24 -19.95
N ILE A 230 10.63 7.60 -20.06
CA ILE A 230 10.37 6.30 -19.43
C ILE A 230 11.29 5.23 -20.04
N ASN A 231 11.51 5.28 -21.35
CA ASN A 231 12.37 4.32 -22.05
C ASN A 231 13.86 4.49 -21.71
N GLU A 232 14.34 5.70 -21.45
CA GLU A 232 15.74 5.91 -21.00
C GLU A 232 15.96 5.42 -19.56
N LEU A 233 14.96 5.58 -18.71
CA LEU A 233 15.03 5.21 -17.29
C LEU A 233 14.88 3.70 -17.07
N ILE A 234 14.00 3.02 -17.82
CA ILE A 234 13.87 1.54 -17.79
C ILE A 234 15.17 0.85 -18.25
N ASN A 235 15.93 1.47 -19.15
CA ASN A 235 17.15 0.88 -19.71
C ASN A 235 18.44 1.15 -18.91
N LYS A 236 18.37 1.89 -17.79
CA LYS A 236 19.53 2.06 -16.90
C LYS A 236 19.58 0.90 -15.89
N PRO A 237 20.63 0.06 -15.90
CA PRO A 237 20.79 -0.96 -14.87
C PRO A 237 20.96 -0.30 -13.50
N PHE A 238 20.33 -0.87 -12.47
CA PHE A 238 20.56 -0.50 -11.09
C PHE A 238 22.04 -0.73 -10.76
N SER A 239 22.81 0.34 -10.59
CA SER A 239 24.14 0.24 -9.98
C SER A 239 23.92 0.00 -8.48
N SER A 240 24.04 -1.27 -8.10
CA SER A 240 24.16 -1.76 -6.72
C SER A 240 25.35 -1.14 -5.99
#